data_AF-A0A8S3IRG9-F1
#
_entry.id   AF-A0A8S3IRG9-F1
#
_cell.length_a   1.000
_cell.length_b   1.000
_cell.length_c   1.000
_cell.angle_alpha   90.00
_cell.angle_beta   90.00
_cell.angle_gamma   90.00
#
_symmetry.space_group_name_H-M   'P 1'
#
loop_
_entity.id
_entity.type
_entity.pdbx_description
1 polymer ?
#
loop_
_entity_poly.entity_id
_entity_poly.type
_entity_poly.pdbx_seq_one_letter_code
_entity_poly.pdbx_strand_id
1 'polypeptide(L)'
;FLSAGLVPIIEPEVIPDGDHDINVCQYVTEKVLAATFKALSDYDIYLEGCLLKSNMVTSGQEAKKRVKSTDIGERKFENKTNHLCNVFCLFIILALATITALSRTCPPALAGIVFLSGGQSEEDATINLNEMNKTLYQFKRSWPLTFSYGRALQASALKAWSGKRENEFNAQQSCLKRAAANAAASRGEYDGKQNSNEAKKTLHIAEHNY
;
A
#
# COMPACT_ATOMS: atom_id res chain seq x y z
N PHE A 1 -3.84 -10.31 -23.38
CA PHE A 1 -4.57 -10.44 -22.10
C PHE A 1 -6.05 -10.09 -22.25
N LEU A 2 -6.39 -8.91 -22.77
CA LEU A 2 -7.79 -8.55 -23.05
C LEU A 2 -8.47 -9.51 -24.04
N SER A 3 -7.74 -10.04 -25.02
CA SER A 3 -8.23 -11.06 -25.97
C SER A 3 -8.63 -12.39 -25.32
N ALA A 4 -8.16 -12.66 -24.09
CA ALA A 4 -8.52 -13.85 -23.32
C ALA A 4 -9.59 -13.58 -22.26
N GLY A 5 -10.12 -12.35 -22.17
CA GLY A 5 -11.13 -11.96 -21.18
C GLY A 5 -10.63 -11.86 -19.74
N LEU A 6 -9.31 -11.79 -19.53
CA LEU A 6 -8.70 -11.69 -18.20
C LEU A 6 -8.28 -10.24 -17.91
N VAL A 7 -8.62 -9.74 -16.73
CA VAL A 7 -8.19 -8.44 -16.19
C VAL A 7 -6.73 -8.56 -15.73
N PRO A 8 -5.77 -7.86 -16.37
CA PRO A 8 -4.38 -7.88 -15.92
C PRO A 8 -4.19 -7.07 -14.64
N ILE A 9 -3.40 -7.63 -13.73
CA ILE A 9 -2.82 -6.92 -12.59
C ILE A 9 -1.36 -6.64 -12.95
N ILE A 10 -0.99 -5.37 -13.11
CA ILE A 10 0.38 -4.94 -13.41
C ILE A 10 1.11 -4.74 -12.08
N GLU A 11 2.16 -5.51 -11.82
CA GLU A 11 2.89 -5.51 -10.53
C GLU A 11 4.37 -5.07 -10.71
N PRO A 12 4.65 -3.75 -10.79
CA PRO A 12 6.02 -3.24 -10.86
C PRO A 12 6.56 -2.97 -9.45
N GLU A 13 6.80 -4.03 -8.66
CA GLU A 13 7.28 -3.90 -7.27
C GLU A 13 8.67 -3.27 -7.20
N VAL A 14 8.80 -2.15 -6.48
CA VAL A 14 10.09 -1.62 -6.02
C VAL A 14 10.45 -2.32 -4.70
N ILE A 15 11.50 -3.14 -4.73
CA ILE A 15 11.94 -3.94 -3.59
C ILE A 15 12.43 -3.01 -2.46
N PRO A 16 12.01 -3.22 -1.20
CA PRO A 16 12.33 -2.34 -0.08
C PRO A 16 13.72 -2.62 0.54
N ASP A 17 14.55 -3.43 -0.09
CA ASP A 17 15.85 -3.85 0.44
C ASP A 17 16.85 -2.68 0.42
N GLY A 18 17.75 -2.67 1.41
CA GLY A 18 18.77 -1.63 1.60
C GLY A 18 18.40 -0.55 2.62
N ASP A 19 19.27 0.47 2.72
CA ASP A 19 19.26 1.49 3.79
C ASP A 19 18.70 2.85 3.35
N HIS A 20 18.07 2.90 2.18
CA HIS A 20 17.56 4.11 1.55
C HIS A 20 16.43 4.76 2.36
N ASP A 21 16.33 6.09 2.26
CA ASP A 21 15.24 6.82 2.90
C ASP A 21 13.93 6.75 2.08
N ILE A 22 12.84 7.24 2.68
CA ILE A 22 11.53 7.23 2.02
C ILE A 22 11.46 8.12 0.78
N ASN A 23 12.29 9.17 0.70
CA ASN A 23 12.32 10.09 -0.44
C ASN A 23 12.93 9.41 -1.66
N VAL A 24 13.99 8.63 -1.45
CA VAL A 24 14.60 7.79 -2.50
C VAL A 24 13.59 6.76 -2.99
N CYS A 25 12.88 6.07 -2.09
CA CYS A 25 11.81 5.14 -2.49
C CYS A 25 10.71 5.84 -3.30
N GLN A 26 10.28 7.04 -2.88
CA GLN A 26 9.29 7.82 -3.61
C GLN A 26 9.78 8.16 -5.02
N TYR A 27 11.02 8.65 -5.14
CA TYR A 27 11.63 9.01 -6.41
C TYR A 27 11.71 7.80 -7.36
N VAL A 28 12.21 6.67 -6.88
CA VAL A 28 12.32 5.44 -7.68
C VAL A 28 10.93 4.94 -8.09
N THR A 29 9.96 4.95 -7.18
CA THR A 29 8.57 4.56 -7.47
C THR A 29 7.98 5.45 -8.57
N GLU A 30 8.19 6.77 -8.52
CA GLU A 30 7.73 7.69 -9.58
C GLU A 30 8.36 7.35 -10.95
N LYS A 31 9.67 7.03 -10.99
CA LYS A 31 10.35 6.66 -12.23
C LYS A 31 9.87 5.33 -12.81
N VAL A 32 9.71 4.33 -11.96
CA VAL A 32 9.24 3.00 -12.36
C VAL A 32 7.80 3.06 -12.87
N LEU A 33 6.91 3.75 -12.17
CA LEU A 33 5.52 3.89 -12.59
C LEU A 33 5.41 4.69 -13.89
N ALA A 34 6.16 5.79 -14.06
CA ALA A 34 6.16 6.55 -15.30
C ALA A 34 6.61 5.70 -16.50
N ALA A 35 7.68 4.92 -16.34
CA ALA A 35 8.16 3.99 -17.37
C ALA A 35 7.13 2.89 -17.67
N THR A 36 6.48 2.35 -16.62
CA THR A 36 5.44 1.32 -16.74
C THR A 36 4.25 1.84 -17.55
N PHE A 37 3.68 2.98 -17.19
CA PHE A 37 2.53 3.53 -17.92
C PHE A 37 2.88 3.97 -19.34
N LYS A 38 4.11 4.44 -19.57
CA LYS A 38 4.60 4.67 -20.94
C LYS A 38 4.60 3.39 -21.75
N ALA A 39 5.15 2.30 -21.21
CA ALA A 39 5.15 1.01 -21.87
C ALA A 39 3.72 0.50 -22.13
N LEU A 40 2.82 0.58 -21.14
CA LEU A 40 1.42 0.18 -21.32
C LEU A 40 0.73 0.97 -22.45
N SER A 41 1.03 2.27 -22.57
CA SER A 41 0.54 3.08 -23.68
C SER A 41 1.13 2.65 -25.02
N ASP A 42 2.42 2.30 -25.08
CA ASP A 42 3.10 1.87 -26.32
C ASP A 42 2.59 0.53 -26.85
N TYR A 43 2.03 -0.29 -25.97
CA TYR A 43 1.42 -1.58 -26.30
C TYR A 43 -0.12 -1.50 -26.40
N ASP A 44 -0.69 -0.30 -26.51
CA ASP A 44 -2.13 -0.06 -26.67
C ASP A 44 -3.00 -0.76 -25.61
N ILE A 45 -2.53 -0.77 -24.35
CA ILE A 45 -3.23 -1.42 -23.25
C ILE A 45 -4.42 -0.57 -22.77
N TYR A 46 -5.61 -1.17 -22.75
CA TYR A 46 -6.84 -0.58 -22.21
C TYR A 46 -6.81 -0.50 -20.67
N LEU A 47 -6.54 0.69 -20.13
CA LEU A 47 -6.28 0.90 -18.70
C LEU A 47 -7.52 0.74 -17.81
N GLU A 48 -8.71 1.03 -18.33
CA GLU A 48 -9.98 0.86 -17.62
C GLU A 48 -10.28 -0.62 -17.33
N GLY A 49 -9.64 -1.53 -18.05
CA GLY A 49 -9.66 -2.97 -17.82
C GLY A 49 -8.48 -3.49 -17.00
N CYS A 50 -7.66 -2.63 -16.40
CA CYS A 50 -6.43 -2.99 -15.69
C CYS A 50 -6.46 -2.58 -14.21
N LEU A 51 -5.72 -3.34 -13.39
CA LEU A 51 -5.39 -2.96 -12.00
C LEU A 51 -3.89 -2.77 -11.86
N LEU A 52 -3.47 -1.83 -11.02
CA LEU A 52 -2.07 -1.67 -10.62
C LEU A 52 -1.85 -2.28 -9.24
N LYS A 53 -0.89 -3.21 -9.13
CA LYS A 53 -0.41 -3.72 -7.86
C LYS A 53 0.94 -3.11 -7.52
N SER A 54 0.91 -2.02 -6.77
CA SER A 54 2.11 -1.26 -6.40
C SER A 54 2.55 -1.57 -4.97
N ASN A 55 3.84 -1.41 -4.70
CA ASN A 55 4.35 -1.23 -3.35
C ASN A 55 3.83 0.09 -2.75
N MET A 56 3.77 0.14 -1.42
CA MET A 56 3.69 1.42 -0.70
C MET A 56 5.09 2.06 -0.69
N VAL A 57 5.15 3.38 -0.59
CA VAL A 57 6.42 4.11 -0.51
C VAL A 57 6.92 4.07 0.92
N THR A 58 7.94 3.26 1.19
CA THR A 58 8.52 3.06 2.53
C THR A 58 10.01 3.35 2.54
N SER A 59 10.59 3.67 3.70
CA SER A 59 12.04 3.59 3.86
C SER A 59 12.52 2.14 3.71
N GLY A 60 13.78 1.97 3.31
CA GLY A 60 14.41 0.66 3.20
C GLY A 60 14.36 -0.14 4.51
N GLN A 61 14.42 -1.48 4.41
CA GLN A 61 14.32 -2.38 5.56
C GLN A 61 15.53 -2.26 6.50
N GLU A 62 16.70 -1.90 5.96
CA GLU A 62 17.95 -1.70 6.71
C GLU A 62 18.17 -0.23 7.10
N ALA A 63 17.24 0.66 6.73
CA ALA A 63 17.36 2.08 7.01
C ALA A 63 17.42 2.33 8.52
N LYS A 64 18.47 3.04 8.98
CA LYS A 64 18.67 3.36 10.40
C LYS A 64 17.47 4.10 11.01
N LYS A 65 16.78 4.91 10.21
CA LYS A 65 15.58 5.66 10.58
C LYS A 65 14.40 5.19 9.72
N ARG A 66 13.81 4.06 10.12
CA ARG A 66 12.60 3.55 9.46
C ARG A 66 11.40 4.45 9.74
N VAL A 67 10.66 4.79 8.68
CA VAL A 67 9.37 5.47 8.80
C VAL A 67 8.32 4.45 9.22
N LYS A 68 7.67 4.69 10.35
CA LYS A 68 6.59 3.86 10.88
C LYS A 68 5.24 4.29 10.32
N SER A 69 4.27 3.38 10.38
CA SER A 69 2.88 3.61 9.98
C SER A 69 2.17 4.73 10.76
N THR A 70 2.72 5.11 11.91
CA THR A 70 2.22 6.18 12.78
C THR A 70 3.07 7.46 12.69
N ASP A 71 4.15 7.46 11.91
CA ASP A 71 5.03 8.61 11.84
C ASP A 71 4.35 9.75 11.08
N ILE A 72 4.24 10.85 11.81
CA ILE A 72 3.59 12.07 11.37
C ILE A 72 4.64 13.01 10.78
N GLY A 73 4.31 13.61 9.63
CA GLY A 73 5.07 14.68 9.03
C GLY A 73 4.22 15.90 8.77
N GLU A 74 4.90 17.03 8.67
CA GLU A 74 4.32 18.30 8.23
C GLU A 74 4.84 18.59 6.83
N ARG A 75 3.93 18.92 5.90
CA ARG A 75 4.30 19.43 4.59
C ARG A 75 3.68 20.81 4.41
N LYS A 76 4.52 21.82 4.24
CA LYS A 76 4.07 23.15 3.84
C LYS A 76 3.68 23.09 2.36
N PHE A 77 2.39 23.26 2.09
CA PHE A 77 1.92 23.51 0.73
C PHE A 77 1.96 25.01 0.48
N GLU A 78 2.98 25.48 -0.23
CA GLU A 78 3.00 26.86 -0.74
C GLU A 78 2.19 26.93 -2.03
N ASN A 79 0.97 27.47 -1.95
CA ASN A 79 0.20 27.82 -3.15
C ASN A 79 0.65 29.20 -3.65
N LYS A 80 1.13 29.28 -4.90
CA LYS A 80 1.55 30.53 -5.56
C LYS A 80 0.40 31.45 -5.97
N THR A 81 -0.85 31.07 -5.71
CA THR A 81 -2.04 31.86 -6.00
C THR A 81 -2.74 32.23 -4.70
N ASN A 82 -2.64 33.52 -4.35
CA ASN A 82 -3.30 34.24 -3.25
C ASN A 82 -4.55 33.57 -2.67
N HIS A 83 -4.44 32.95 -1.49
CA HIS A 83 -5.03 33.39 -0.22
C HIS A 83 -4.64 32.36 0.84
N LEU A 84 -4.17 32.85 1.98
CA LEU A 84 -3.81 32.11 3.20
C LEU A 84 -4.62 30.83 3.43
N CYS A 85 -3.98 29.69 3.16
CA CYS A 85 -4.33 28.45 3.82
C CYS A 85 -3.02 27.82 4.28
N ASN A 86 -2.47 28.31 5.40
CA ASN A 86 -1.52 27.54 6.20
C ASN A 86 -2.30 26.37 6.83
N VAL A 87 -2.79 25.44 6.00
CA VAL A 87 -3.31 24.17 6.50
C VAL A 87 -2.07 23.37 6.89
N PHE A 88 -1.69 23.47 8.16
CA PHE A 88 -0.90 22.44 8.79
C PHE A 88 -1.79 21.20 8.84
N CYS A 89 -1.79 20.42 7.77
CA CYS A 89 -2.31 19.07 7.86
C CYS A 89 -1.19 18.18 8.36
N LEU A 90 -1.55 17.47 9.42
CA LEU A 90 -0.73 16.44 10.01
C LEU A 90 -0.96 15.19 9.16
N PHE A 91 0.07 14.71 8.48
CA PHE A 91 -0.06 13.53 7.61
C PHE A 91 0.80 12.40 8.11
N ILE A 92 0.33 11.19 7.90
CA ILE A 92 1.22 10.03 7.92
C ILE A 92 2.16 10.13 6.72
N ILE A 93 3.46 10.16 6.99
CA ILE A 93 4.51 10.41 5.98
C ILE A 93 4.40 9.40 4.83
N LEU A 94 4.25 8.11 5.17
CA LEU A 94 4.11 7.01 4.23
C LEU A 94 2.90 7.17 3.32
N ALA A 95 1.74 7.50 3.89
CA ALA A 95 0.51 7.70 3.13
C ALA A 95 0.68 8.87 2.15
N LEU A 96 1.22 10.00 2.61
CA LEU A 96 1.43 11.16 1.76
C LEU A 96 2.42 10.90 0.63
N ALA A 97 3.55 10.25 0.92
CA ALA A 97 4.57 9.91 -0.08
C ALA A 97 4.00 8.98 -1.16
N THR A 98 3.24 7.96 -0.73
CA THR A 98 2.61 7.00 -1.64
C THR A 98 1.57 7.67 -2.53
N ILE A 99 0.63 8.42 -1.96
CA ILE A 99 -0.41 9.11 -2.74
C ILE A 99 0.19 10.16 -3.67
N THR A 100 1.24 10.84 -3.26
CA THR A 100 1.95 11.81 -4.10
C THR A 100 2.56 11.11 -5.32
N ALA A 101 3.27 9.99 -5.13
CA ALA A 101 3.90 9.24 -6.22
C ALA A 101 2.87 8.74 -7.24
N LEU A 102 1.76 8.17 -6.75
CA LEU A 102 0.66 7.70 -7.59
C LEU A 102 0.00 8.85 -8.35
N SER A 103 -0.32 9.95 -7.68
CA SER A 103 -0.98 11.11 -8.31
C SER A 103 -0.13 11.78 -9.40
N ARG A 104 1.20 11.64 -9.32
CA ARG A 104 2.13 12.17 -10.32
C ARG A 104 2.29 11.28 -11.56
N THR A 105 1.88 10.02 -11.49
CA THR A 105 2.27 9.01 -12.51
C THR A 105 1.11 8.20 -13.05
N CYS A 106 0.09 7.91 -12.24
CA CYS A 106 -1.02 7.06 -12.63
C CYS A 106 -2.04 7.86 -13.47
N PRO A 107 -2.49 7.34 -14.63
CA PRO A 107 -3.57 7.96 -15.41
C PRO A 107 -4.95 7.70 -14.78
N PRO A 108 -5.88 8.69 -14.76
CA PRO A 108 -7.22 8.56 -14.16
C PRO A 108 -8.07 7.38 -14.68
N ALA A 109 -7.76 6.85 -15.85
CA ALA A 109 -8.47 5.74 -16.48
C ALA A 109 -8.29 4.38 -15.78
N LEU A 110 -7.23 4.19 -14.97
CA LEU A 110 -6.99 2.92 -14.28
C LEU A 110 -8.20 2.51 -13.42
N ALA A 111 -8.60 1.23 -13.41
CA ALA A 111 -9.78 0.80 -12.65
C ALA A 111 -9.58 0.89 -11.13
N GLY A 112 -8.34 0.71 -10.65
CA GLY A 112 -8.01 0.72 -9.24
C GLY A 112 -6.57 0.33 -8.94
N ILE A 113 -6.17 0.59 -7.70
CA ILE A 113 -4.82 0.26 -7.20
C ILE A 113 -4.97 -0.68 -6.00
N VAL A 114 -4.30 -1.82 -6.09
CA VAL A 114 -4.32 -2.89 -5.08
C VAL A 114 -2.94 -3.05 -4.47
N PHE A 115 -2.71 -2.58 -3.25
CA PHE A 115 -1.35 -2.60 -2.69
C PHE A 115 -0.89 -4.02 -2.34
N LEU A 116 0.37 -4.31 -2.62
CA LEU A 116 1.08 -5.45 -2.02
C LEU A 116 1.56 -5.08 -0.61
N SER A 117 1.63 -6.07 0.28
CA SER A 117 2.07 -5.84 1.67
C SER A 117 3.60 -5.81 1.83
N GLY A 118 4.34 -6.40 0.90
CA GLY A 118 5.79 -6.56 1.02
C GLY A 118 6.18 -7.28 2.32
N GLY A 119 7.17 -6.75 3.04
CA GLY A 119 7.62 -7.24 4.35
C GLY A 119 6.88 -6.66 5.56
N GLN A 120 5.82 -5.86 5.35
CA GLN A 120 5.07 -5.22 6.45
C GLN A 120 4.40 -6.25 7.35
N SER A 121 4.18 -5.88 8.61
CA SER A 121 3.31 -6.64 9.51
C SER A 121 1.85 -6.60 9.03
N GLU A 122 1.02 -7.53 9.50
CA GLU A 122 -0.42 -7.51 9.17
C GLU A 122 -1.07 -6.19 9.59
N GLU A 123 -0.66 -5.67 10.75
CA GLU A 123 -1.21 -4.45 11.30
C GLU A 123 -0.69 -3.20 10.59
N ASP A 124 0.62 -3.12 10.30
CA ASP A 124 1.19 -1.99 9.56
C ASP A 124 0.57 -1.85 8.17
N ALA A 125 0.41 -2.97 7.45
CA ALA A 125 -0.23 -2.95 6.14
C ALA A 125 -1.69 -2.48 6.21
N THR A 126 -2.40 -2.82 7.29
CA THR A 126 -3.78 -2.36 7.53
C THR A 126 -3.81 -0.85 7.83
N ILE A 127 -2.96 -0.39 8.76
CA ILE A 127 -2.88 1.03 9.15
C ILE A 127 -2.48 1.89 7.95
N ASN A 128 -1.44 1.51 7.21
CA ASN A 128 -0.96 2.29 6.07
C ASN A 128 -2.03 2.44 4.99
N LEU A 129 -2.76 1.36 4.66
CA LEU A 129 -3.88 1.43 3.72
C LEU A 129 -5.00 2.35 4.23
N ASN A 130 -5.32 2.26 5.52
CA ASN A 130 -6.35 3.08 6.15
C ASN A 130 -6.01 4.57 6.08
N GLU A 131 -4.78 4.92 6.44
CA GLU A 131 -4.31 6.30 6.44
C GLU A 131 -4.24 6.87 5.02
N MET A 132 -3.82 6.06 4.04
CA MET A 132 -3.96 6.43 2.63
C MET A 132 -5.41 6.73 2.25
N ASN A 133 -6.37 5.93 2.68
CA ASN A 133 -7.79 6.18 2.41
C ASN A 133 -8.38 7.38 3.18
N LYS A 134 -7.81 7.78 4.30
CA LYS A 134 -8.20 9.02 5.00
C LYS A 134 -7.67 10.30 4.35
N THR A 135 -6.60 10.23 3.55
CA THR A 135 -6.04 11.41 2.85
C THR A 135 -6.94 11.99 1.74
N LEU A 136 -8.11 11.37 1.49
CA LEU A 136 -9.10 11.76 0.47
C LEU A 136 -9.55 13.22 0.51
N TYR A 137 -9.54 13.86 1.68
CA TYR A 137 -10.06 15.22 1.83
C TYR A 137 -9.20 16.30 1.15
N GLN A 138 -8.00 15.98 0.67
CA GLN A 138 -7.03 16.97 0.18
C GLN A 138 -6.53 16.70 -1.24
N PHE A 139 -6.60 15.45 -1.69
CA PHE A 139 -6.30 15.06 -3.07
C PHE A 139 -7.56 14.43 -3.66
N LYS A 140 -8.15 15.04 -4.68
CA LYS A 140 -9.21 14.39 -5.46
C LYS A 140 -8.58 13.17 -6.15
N ARG A 141 -8.76 11.98 -5.56
CA ARG A 141 -8.21 10.74 -6.10
C ARG A 141 -9.09 10.23 -7.22
N SER A 142 -8.48 9.83 -8.32
CA SER A 142 -9.17 9.28 -9.48
C SER A 142 -9.44 7.77 -9.37
N TRP A 143 -8.80 7.08 -8.43
CA TRP A 143 -8.86 5.62 -8.33
C TRP A 143 -9.21 5.15 -6.92
N PRO A 144 -9.96 4.04 -6.79
CA PRO A 144 -10.07 3.35 -5.51
C PRO A 144 -8.72 2.73 -5.11
N LEU A 145 -8.44 2.76 -3.80
CA LEU A 145 -7.26 2.13 -3.21
C LEU A 145 -7.70 1.00 -2.28
N THR A 146 -7.19 -0.21 -2.53
CA THR A 146 -7.46 -1.38 -1.70
C THR A 146 -6.22 -2.28 -1.64
N PHE A 147 -6.37 -3.56 -1.27
CA PHE A 147 -5.28 -4.47 -0.97
C PHE A 147 -5.27 -5.70 -1.88
N SER A 148 -4.07 -6.19 -2.17
CA SER A 148 -3.78 -7.52 -2.70
C SER A 148 -2.68 -8.13 -1.82
N TYR A 149 -3.09 -8.62 -0.64
CA TYR A 149 -2.17 -9.06 0.41
C TYR A 149 -2.03 -10.58 0.45
N GLY A 150 -0.77 -11.05 0.43
CA GLY A 150 -0.40 -12.41 0.79
C GLY A 150 -0.10 -12.50 2.29
N ARG A 151 1.16 -12.26 2.67
CA ARG A 151 1.66 -12.36 4.05
C ARG A 151 0.81 -11.58 5.06
N ALA A 152 0.47 -10.32 4.76
CA ALA A 152 -0.32 -9.47 5.67
C ALA A 152 -1.78 -9.90 5.87
N LEU A 153 -2.26 -10.90 5.12
CA LEU A 153 -3.59 -11.49 5.29
C LEU A 153 -3.53 -12.88 5.93
N GLN A 154 -2.44 -13.60 5.73
CA GLN A 154 -2.34 -15.04 6.01
C GLN A 154 -1.45 -15.39 7.20
N ALA A 155 -0.55 -14.50 7.65
CA ALA A 155 0.47 -14.86 8.64
C ALA A 155 -0.13 -15.35 9.98
N SER A 156 -1.12 -14.65 10.53
CA SER A 156 -1.81 -15.09 11.75
C SER A 156 -2.62 -16.36 11.53
N ALA A 157 -3.23 -16.51 10.35
CA ALA A 157 -4.01 -17.71 10.00
C ALA A 157 -3.13 -18.96 9.89
N LEU A 158 -1.98 -18.86 9.21
CA LEU A 158 -1.01 -19.95 9.08
C LEU A 158 -0.45 -20.36 10.44
N LYS A 159 -0.15 -19.38 11.30
CA LYS A 159 0.30 -19.65 12.67
C LYS A 159 -0.79 -20.33 13.50
N ALA A 160 -2.02 -19.84 13.47
CA ALA A 160 -3.15 -20.44 14.17
C ALA A 160 -3.42 -21.88 13.69
N TRP A 161 -3.29 -22.13 12.38
CA TRP A 161 -3.45 -23.46 11.80
C TRP A 161 -2.36 -24.43 12.30
N SER A 162 -1.09 -24.02 12.27
CA SER A 162 0.05 -24.87 12.66
C SER A 162 0.10 -26.23 11.94
N GLY A 163 -0.45 -26.32 10.73
CA GLY A 163 -0.52 -27.58 9.94
C GLY A 163 -1.50 -28.62 10.47
N LYS A 164 -2.35 -28.28 11.45
CA LYS A 164 -3.22 -29.20 12.17
C LYS A 164 -4.68 -29.03 11.77
N ARG A 165 -5.37 -30.11 11.41
CA ARG A 165 -6.75 -30.07 10.92
C ARG A 165 -7.72 -29.58 12.00
N GLU A 166 -7.46 -29.93 13.26
CA GLU A 166 -8.24 -29.49 14.42
C GLU A 166 -8.23 -27.96 14.62
N ASN A 167 -7.25 -27.25 14.05
CA ASN A 167 -7.12 -25.80 14.16
C ASN A 167 -7.74 -25.03 12.99
N GLU A 168 -8.40 -25.70 12.04
CA GLU A 168 -8.97 -25.08 10.84
C GLU A 168 -9.89 -23.88 11.19
N PHE A 169 -10.77 -24.06 12.17
CA PHE A 169 -11.67 -22.99 12.62
C PHE A 169 -10.92 -21.76 13.14
N ASN A 170 -9.87 -21.96 13.96
CA ASN A 170 -9.07 -20.87 14.50
C ASN A 170 -8.28 -20.12 13.42
N ALA A 171 -7.82 -20.84 12.39
CA ALA A 171 -7.16 -20.26 11.23
C ALA A 171 -8.13 -19.43 10.39
N GLN A 172 -9.32 -19.96 10.11
CA GLN A 172 -10.39 -19.25 9.39
C GLN A 172 -10.80 -17.98 10.13
N GLN A 173 -11.01 -18.05 11.45
CA GLN A 173 -11.36 -16.87 12.27
C GLN A 173 -10.26 -15.81 12.22
N SER A 174 -8.98 -16.21 12.27
CA SER A 174 -7.85 -15.27 12.15
C SER A 174 -7.82 -14.58 10.77
N CYS A 175 -8.03 -15.34 9.69
CA CYS A 175 -8.12 -14.80 8.33
C CYS A 175 -9.29 -13.82 8.17
N LEU A 176 -10.48 -14.18 8.67
CA LEU A 176 -11.68 -13.34 8.61
C LEU A 176 -11.50 -12.02 9.35
N LYS A 177 -10.89 -12.04 10.54
CA LYS A 177 -10.56 -10.81 11.29
C LYS A 177 -9.68 -9.88 10.46
N ARG A 178 -8.64 -10.43 9.82
CA ARG A 178 -7.71 -9.62 9.02
C ARG A 178 -8.33 -9.15 7.71
N ALA A 179 -9.19 -9.95 7.07
CA ALA A 179 -9.98 -9.53 5.92
C ALA A 179 -10.92 -8.37 6.27
N ALA A 180 -11.63 -8.44 7.41
CA ALA A 180 -12.51 -7.39 7.89
C ALA A 180 -11.75 -6.09 8.19
N ALA A 181 -10.58 -6.19 8.83
CA ALA A 181 -9.71 -5.06 9.11
C ALA A 181 -9.24 -4.35 7.82
N ASN A 182 -8.78 -5.10 6.82
CA ASN A 182 -8.35 -4.54 5.53
C ASN A 182 -9.52 -3.99 4.70
N ALA A 183 -10.71 -4.57 4.82
CA ALA A 183 -11.93 -4.03 4.21
C ALA A 183 -12.30 -2.67 4.82
N ALA A 184 -12.23 -2.52 6.15
CA ALA A 184 -12.42 -1.23 6.82
C ALA A 184 -11.33 -0.22 6.43
N ALA A 185 -10.06 -0.65 6.35
CA ALA A 185 -8.96 0.19 5.91
C ALA A 185 -9.12 0.68 4.46
N SER A 186 -9.71 -0.12 3.58
CA SER A 186 -10.04 0.29 2.20
C SER A 186 -11.06 1.43 2.14
N ARG A 187 -11.82 1.64 3.22
CA ARG A 187 -12.77 2.75 3.37
C ARG A 187 -12.26 3.88 4.27
N GLY A 188 -11.06 3.74 4.85
CA GLY A 188 -10.53 4.71 5.81
C GLY A 188 -11.19 4.64 7.20
N GLU A 189 -11.86 3.53 7.51
CA GLU A 189 -12.70 3.32 8.70
C GLU A 189 -12.06 2.39 9.74
N TYR A 190 -10.82 1.95 9.54
CA TYR A 190 -10.14 1.08 10.50
C TYR A 190 -9.75 1.87 11.76
N ASP A 191 -10.14 1.34 12.93
CA ASP A 191 -10.02 2.01 14.23
C ASP A 191 -8.97 1.39 15.17
N GLY A 192 -8.25 0.35 14.72
CA GLY A 192 -7.16 -0.28 15.48
C GLY A 192 -7.59 -1.10 16.70
N LYS A 193 -8.89 -1.35 16.92
CA LYS A 193 -9.37 -2.05 18.13
C LYS A 193 -9.25 -3.58 18.07
N GLN A 194 -9.03 -4.17 16.90
CA GLN A 194 -8.95 -5.63 16.73
C GLN A 194 -7.52 -6.19 16.88
N ASN A 195 -6.75 -5.68 17.85
CA ASN A 195 -5.31 -5.91 17.89
C ASN A 195 -4.85 -7.03 18.83
N SER A 196 -4.19 -8.04 18.26
CA SER A 196 -3.32 -8.99 18.97
C SER A 196 -1.85 -8.54 18.84
N ASN A 197 -1.00 -8.90 19.80
CA ASN A 197 0.43 -8.57 19.74
C ASN A 197 1.13 -9.26 18.55
N GLU A 198 0.54 -10.34 18.04
CA GLU A 198 1.03 -11.13 16.92
C GLU A 198 0.93 -10.38 15.59
N ALA A 199 -0.14 -9.62 15.37
CA ALA A 199 -0.37 -8.89 14.12
C ALA A 199 0.67 -7.76 13.89
N LYS A 200 1.40 -7.35 14.93
CA LYS A 200 2.41 -6.28 14.89
C LYS A 200 3.81 -6.76 14.48
N LYS A 201 4.03 -8.07 14.33
CA LYS A 201 5.36 -8.60 13.96
C LYS A 201 5.64 -8.40 12.48
N THR A 202 6.81 -7.86 12.15
CA THR A 202 7.31 -7.73 10.77
C THR A 202 7.35 -9.10 10.08
N LEU A 203 6.89 -9.17 8.84
CA LEU A 203 6.79 -10.41 8.05
C LEU A 203 7.91 -10.53 7.00
N HIS A 204 8.97 -9.75 7.17
CA HIS A 204 10.15 -9.79 6.35
C HIS A 204 10.91 -11.10 6.58
N ILE A 205 11.25 -11.77 5.49
CA ILE A 205 12.21 -12.87 5.46
C ILE A 205 13.34 -12.40 4.55
N ALA A 206 14.58 -12.33 5.05
CA ALA A 206 15.74 -11.95 4.24
C ALA A 206 15.96 -13.02 3.16
N GLU A 207 16.36 -12.60 1.95
CA GLU A 207 16.71 -13.50 0.83
C GLU A 207 15.53 -14.26 0.17
N HIS A 208 14.40 -13.60 -0.08
CA HIS A 208 13.47 -14.12 -1.09
C HIS A 208 14.03 -13.88 -2.50
N ASN A 209 14.77 -14.86 -3.02
CA ASN A 209 14.93 -15.00 -4.47
C ASN A 209 13.56 -15.44 -5.03
N TYR A 210 12.95 -14.59 -5.85
CA TYR A 210 11.79 -14.96 -6.67
C TYR A 210 12.18 -16.01 -7.72
#